data_AF-A0A4Q9XX93-F1
#
_entry.id   AF-A0A4Q9XX93-F1
#
_cell.length_a   1.000
_cell.length_b   1.000
_cell.length_c   1.000
_cell.angle_alpha   90.00
_cell.angle_beta   90.00
_cell.angle_gamma   90.00
#
_symmetry.space_group_name_H-M   'P 1'
#
loop_
_entity.id
_entity.type
_entity.pdbx_description
1 polymer ?
#
loop_
_entity_poly.entity_id
_entity_poly.type
_entity_poly.pdbx_seq_one_letter_code
_entity_poly.pdbx_strand_id
1 'polypeptide(L)'
;APAWASNREQLWNEVEKKDRKSNSRYAKEFNVALPIELSEDEQKTLLTKYVQENFVDQGMVADVAIHRDHPDNPHAHVMLTNRPFNPDGTRGQKTKTKYILDSH
;
A
#
# COMPACT_ATOMS: atom_id res chain seq x y z
N ALA A 1 -11.43 4.83 -3.20
CA ALA A 1 -10.61 6.06 -3.03
C ALA A 1 -11.06 7.12 -4.04
N PRO A 2 -10.81 8.41 -3.80
CA PRO A 2 -11.04 9.46 -4.79
C PRO A 2 -10.21 9.24 -6.07
N ALA A 3 -10.71 9.67 -7.23
CA ALA A 3 -10.06 9.46 -8.52
C ALA A 3 -8.64 10.06 -8.60
N TRP A 4 -8.38 11.18 -7.93
CA TRP A 4 -7.05 11.81 -7.91
C TRP A 4 -5.96 10.95 -7.25
N ALA A 5 -6.34 9.97 -6.43
CA ALA A 5 -5.38 9.11 -5.72
C ALA A 5 -4.62 8.15 -6.64
N SER A 6 -5.02 8.03 -7.92
CA SER A 6 -4.27 7.30 -8.94
C SER A 6 -3.12 8.12 -9.54
N ASN A 7 -3.09 9.44 -9.34
CA ASN A 7 -1.94 10.27 -9.68
C ASN A 7 -0.89 10.14 -8.57
N ARG A 8 0.25 9.51 -8.89
CA ARG A 8 1.31 9.19 -7.94
C ARG A 8 1.86 10.44 -7.23
N GLU A 9 2.18 11.49 -7.99
CA GLU A 9 2.71 12.74 -7.45
C GLU A 9 1.72 13.40 -6.48
N GLN A 10 0.47 13.54 -6.92
CA GLN A 10 -0.59 14.12 -6.10
C GLN A 10 -0.86 13.28 -4.84
N LEU A 11 -0.88 11.95 -4.97
CA LEU A 11 -1.06 11.03 -3.85
C LEU A 11 -0.03 11.28 -2.75
N TRP A 12 1.25 11.20 -3.09
CA TRP A 12 2.33 11.26 -2.11
C TRP A 12 2.50 12.67 -1.53
N ASN A 13 2.29 13.73 -2.33
CA ASN A 13 2.23 15.09 -1.82
C ASN A 13 1.11 15.28 -0.78
N GLU A 14 -0.08 14.71 -1.01
CA GLU A 14 -1.19 14.78 -0.04
C GLU A 14 -0.96 13.92 1.21
N VAL A 15 -0.23 12.80 1.09
CA VAL A 15 0.16 11.99 2.26
C VAL A 15 1.14 12.79 3.12
N GLU A 16 2.17 13.37 2.50
CA GLU A 16 3.21 14.14 3.20
C GLU A 16 2.62 15.36 3.92
N LYS A 17 1.75 16.13 3.25
CA LYS A 17 1.03 17.25 3.87
C LYS A 17 0.25 16.84 5.11
N LYS A 18 -0.37 15.65 5.11
CA LYS A 18 -1.19 15.16 6.22
C LYS A 18 -0.34 14.66 7.39
N ASP A 19 0.75 13.96 7.10
CA ASP A 19 1.65 13.38 8.08
C ASP A 19 2.92 14.23 8.27
N ARG A 20 2.75 15.56 8.41
CA ARG A 20 3.81 16.60 8.42
C ARG A 20 4.78 16.66 9.61
N LYS A 21 4.63 15.82 10.64
CA LYS A 21 5.54 15.88 11.81
C LYS A 21 6.88 15.30 11.41
N SER A 22 7.98 15.84 11.95
CA SER A 22 9.35 15.36 11.65
C SER A 22 9.56 13.87 11.96
N ASN A 23 8.78 13.31 12.89
CA ASN A 23 8.81 11.90 13.27
C ASN A 23 7.63 11.08 12.73
N SER A 24 6.84 11.64 11.81
CA SER A 24 5.75 10.91 11.18
C SER A 24 6.29 9.91 10.16
N ARG A 25 5.70 8.72 10.14
CA ARG A 25 5.81 7.80 9.01
C ARG A 25 4.68 8.07 8.03
N TYR A 26 5.01 8.36 6.77
CA TYR A 26 4.04 8.62 5.69
C TYR A 26 3.67 7.35 4.91
N ALA A 27 4.62 6.43 4.72
CA ALA A 27 4.40 5.13 4.05
C ALA A 27 4.80 3.92 4.91
N LYS A 28 4.41 2.73 4.46
CA LYS A 28 5.08 1.45 4.73
C LYS A 28 5.59 0.93 3.39
N GLU A 29 6.81 0.41 3.36
CA GLU A 29 7.37 -0.20 2.16
C GLU A 29 7.73 -1.65 2.47
N PHE A 30 7.53 -2.53 1.51
CA PHE A 30 8.10 -3.86 1.50
C PHE A 30 8.44 -4.28 0.08
N ASN A 31 9.44 -5.17 -0.02
CA ASN A 31 9.87 -5.73 -1.29
C ASN A 31 9.46 -7.21 -1.36
N VAL A 32 9.08 -7.66 -2.55
CA VAL A 32 8.64 -9.03 -2.79
C VAL A 32 9.40 -9.60 -3.98
N ALA A 33 10.06 -10.74 -3.80
CA ALA A 33 10.61 -11.51 -4.92
C ALA A 33 9.47 -12.19 -5.69
N LEU A 34 9.54 -12.17 -7.02
CA LEU A 34 8.54 -12.77 -7.90
C LEU A 34 9.06 -14.12 -8.43
N PRO A 35 8.24 -15.17 -8.48
CA PRO A 35 8.69 -16.48 -8.98
C PRO A 35 9.06 -16.41 -10.46
N ILE A 36 10.28 -16.80 -10.81
CA ILE A 36 10.81 -16.77 -12.18
C ILE A 36 10.14 -17.79 -13.11
N GLU A 37 9.51 -18.80 -12.53
CA GLU A 37 8.78 -19.85 -13.24
C GLU A 37 7.45 -19.35 -13.84
N LEU A 38 6.95 -18.23 -13.33
CA LEU A 38 5.73 -17.57 -13.81
C LEU A 38 6.07 -16.59 -14.93
N SER A 39 5.18 -16.49 -15.91
CA SER A 39 5.22 -15.42 -16.92
C SER A 39 5.06 -14.05 -16.26
N GLU A 40 5.46 -12.98 -16.97
CA GLU A 40 5.35 -11.62 -16.44
C GLU A 40 3.92 -11.23 -16.06
N ASP A 41 2.93 -11.68 -16.84
CA ASP A 41 1.51 -11.43 -16.59
C ASP A 41 1.01 -12.23 -15.38
N GLU A 42 1.46 -13.47 -15.20
CA GLU A 42 1.13 -14.27 -14.00
C GLU A 42 1.74 -13.67 -12.74
N GLN A 43 3.00 -13.23 -12.79
CA GLN A 43 3.65 -12.51 -11.69
C GLN A 43 2.89 -11.23 -11.32
N LYS A 44 2.50 -10.43 -12.33
CA LYS A 44 1.71 -9.21 -12.11
C LYS A 44 0.35 -9.53 -11.51
N THR A 45 -0.31 -10.58 -11.98
CA THR A 45 -1.62 -11.01 -11.47
C THR A 45 -1.52 -11.49 -10.03
N LEU A 46 -0.52 -12.33 -9.72
CA LEU A 46 -0.21 -12.81 -8.38
C LEU A 46 0.01 -11.64 -7.41
N LEU A 47 0.91 -10.72 -7.77
CA LEU A 47 1.23 -9.55 -6.96
C LEU A 47 0.01 -8.64 -6.77
N THR A 48 -0.73 -8.35 -7.83
CA THR A 48 -1.91 -7.47 -7.77
C THR A 48 -2.98 -8.08 -6.86
N LYS A 49 -3.25 -9.38 -6.97
CA LYS A 49 -4.21 -10.08 -6.12
C LYS A 49 -3.78 -10.02 -4.64
N TYR A 50 -2.51 -10.36 -4.36
CA TYR A 50 -1.98 -10.31 -3.01
C TYR A 50 -2.10 -8.91 -2.39
N VAL A 51 -1.71 -7.87 -3.15
CA VAL A 51 -1.78 -6.48 -2.70
C VAL A 51 -3.23 -6.02 -2.47
N GLN A 52 -4.14 -6.43 -3.37
CA GLN A 52 -5.56 -6.11 -3.26
C GLN A 52 -6.16 -6.66 -1.97
N GLU A 53 -6.07 -7.99 -1.79
CA GLU A 53 -6.71 -8.73 -0.70
C GLU A 53 -6.19 -8.31 0.69
N ASN A 54 -4.88 -8.06 0.79
CA ASN A 54 -4.23 -7.83 2.08
C ASN A 54 -4.19 -6.34 2.49
N PHE A 55 -4.25 -5.40 1.53
CA PHE A 55 -4.04 -3.99 1.83
C PHE A 55 -5.09 -3.06 1.22
N VAL A 56 -5.36 -3.17 -0.08
CA VAL A 56 -6.28 -2.25 -0.76
C VAL A 56 -7.71 -2.44 -0.28
N ASP A 57 -8.14 -3.69 -0.04
CA ASP A 57 -9.44 -4.01 0.55
C ASP A 57 -9.59 -3.49 1.98
N GLN A 58 -8.48 -3.25 2.68
CA GLN A 58 -8.45 -2.58 3.99
C GLN A 58 -8.45 -1.05 3.88
N GLY A 59 -8.63 -0.51 2.67
CA GLY A 59 -8.73 0.91 2.35
C GLY A 59 -7.39 1.61 2.10
N MET A 60 -6.27 0.89 2.10
CA MET A 60 -4.96 1.51 1.78
C MET A 60 -4.84 1.77 0.27
N VAL A 61 -3.96 2.71 -0.11
CA VAL A 61 -3.49 2.79 -1.50
C VAL A 61 -2.12 2.14 -1.57
N ALA A 62 -1.93 1.29 -2.58
CA ALA A 62 -0.67 0.66 -2.89
C ALA A 62 -0.09 1.24 -4.18
N ASP A 63 1.13 1.74 -4.08
CA ASP A 63 1.95 2.13 -5.22
C ASP A 63 2.98 1.01 -5.46
N VAL A 64 2.93 0.40 -6.64
CA VAL A 64 3.64 -0.84 -6.95
C VAL A 64 4.54 -0.61 -8.16
N ALA A 65 5.81 -0.98 -8.03
CA ALA A 65 6.78 -0.98 -9.12
C ALA A 65 7.45 -2.36 -9.21
N ILE A 66 7.48 -2.95 -10.39
CA ILE A 66 8.16 -4.23 -10.65
C ILE A 66 9.49 -3.92 -11.34
N HIS A 67 10.59 -4.41 -10.77
CA HIS A 67 11.92 -4.37 -11.33
C HIS A 67 12.27 -5.71 -11.99
N ARG A 68 12.88 -5.62 -13.17
CA ARG A 68 13.37 -6.75 -14.00
C ARG A 68 14.80 -6.50 -14.49
N ASP A 69 15.55 -5.70 -13.75
CA ASP A 69 16.95 -5.38 -14.02
C ASP A 69 17.90 -6.59 -13.86
N HIS A 70 17.46 -7.58 -13.08
CA HIS A 70 18.13 -8.88 -12.94
C HIS A 70 17.19 -10.03 -13.34
N PRO A 71 17.50 -10.80 -14.42
CA PRO A 71 16.62 -11.86 -14.93
C PRO A 71 16.26 -12.93 -13.90
N ASP A 72 17.20 -13.29 -13.02
CA ASP A 72 17.01 -14.33 -12.01
C ASP A 72 16.39 -13.81 -10.70
N ASN A 73 16.10 -12.51 -10.61
CA ASN A 73 15.53 -11.88 -9.41
C ASN A 73 14.56 -10.74 -9.75
N PRO A 74 13.46 -11.01 -10.47
CA PRO A 74 12.38 -10.05 -10.60
C PRO A 74 11.79 -9.79 -9.21
N HIS A 75 11.64 -8.52 -8.84
CA HIS A 75 11.10 -8.14 -7.56
C HIS A 75 10.20 -6.92 -7.68
N ALA A 76 9.32 -6.73 -6.70
CA ALA A 76 8.44 -5.58 -6.65
C ALA A 76 8.66 -4.77 -5.37
N HIS A 77 8.73 -3.45 -5.52
CA HIS A 77 8.59 -2.50 -4.43
C HIS A 77 7.10 -2.17 -4.26
N VAL A 78 6.59 -2.29 -3.03
CA VAL A 78 5.21 -1.93 -2.70
C VAL A 78 5.22 -0.88 -1.60
N MET A 79 4.82 0.34 -1.95
CA MET A 79 4.62 1.43 -0.99
C MET A 79 3.14 1.56 -0.66
N LEU A 80 2.80 1.47 0.63
CA LEU A 80 1.45 1.58 1.16
C LEU A 80 1.25 2.89 1.92
N THR A 81 0.10 3.52 1.73
CA THR A 81 -0.31 4.64 2.59
C THR A 81 -0.53 4.18 4.03
N ASN A 82 -0.08 4.97 5.01
CA ASN A 82 -0.29 4.65 6.43
C ASN A 82 -1.72 4.87 6.92
N ARG A 83 -2.51 5.66 6.19
CA ARG A 83 -3.91 5.94 6.48
C ARG A 83 -4.77 5.32 5.39
N PRO A 84 -5.82 4.56 5.74
CA PRO A 84 -6.78 4.09 4.75
C PRO A 84 -7.68 5.24 4.30
N PHE A 85 -8.33 5.10 3.14
CA PHE A 85 -9.51 5.87 2.78
C PHE A 85 -10.76 5.23 3.40
N ASN A 86 -11.65 6.08 3.91
CA ASN A 86 -13.00 5.70 4.30
C ASN A 86 -13.90 5.59 3.06
N PRO A 87 -15.08 4.95 3.15
CA PRO A 87 -16.03 4.85 2.03
C PRO A 87 -16.43 6.19 1.41
N ASP A 88 -16.46 7.26 2.20
CA ASP A 88 -16.77 8.64 1.77
C ASP A 88 -15.58 9.35 1.08
N GLY A 89 -14.43 8.68 0.93
CA GLY A 89 -13.23 9.23 0.32
C GLY A 89 -12.37 10.10 1.25
N THR A 90 -12.73 10.24 2.52
CA THR A 90 -11.89 10.92 3.53
C THR A 90 -10.76 10.01 4.02
N ARG A 91 -9.69 10.59 4.58
CA ARG A 91 -8.59 9.81 5.17
C ARG A 91 -8.96 9.35 6.58
N GLY A 92 -8.85 8.05 6.82
CA GLY A 92 -9.06 7.41 8.12
C GLY A 92 -7.91 7.62 9.11
N GLN A 93 -8.09 7.04 10.30
CA GLN A 93 -7.08 7.02 11.35
C GLN A 93 -5.95 6.06 10.99
N LYS A 94 -4.72 6.45 11.37
CA LYS A 94 -3.52 5.63 11.16
C LYS A 94 -3.49 4.39 12.06
N THR A 95 -4.08 4.49 13.24
CA THR A 95 -4.16 3.42 14.24
C THR A 95 -5.61 3.25 14.67
N LYS A 96 -6.06 2.01 14.77
CA LYS A 96 -7.33 1.64 15.41
C LYS A 96 -7.01 1.06 16.79
N THR A 97 -7.57 1.63 17.84
CA THR A 97 -7.46 1.10 19.21
C THR A 97 -8.71 0.30 19.52
N LYS A 98 -8.57 -0.95 19.97
CA LYS A 98 -9.67 -1.77 20.46
C LYS A 98 -9.46 -2.03 21.95
N TYR A 99 -10.40 -1.61 22.77
CA TYR A 99 -10.40 -1.94 24.20
C TYR A 99 -11.01 -3.33 24.38
N ILE A 100 -10.29 -4.22 25.05
CA ILE A 100 -10.80 -5.51 25.50
C ILE A 100 -11.03 -5.32 27.00
N LEU A 101 -12.29 -5.32 27.41
CA LEU A 101 -12.68 -5.18 28.81
C LEU A 101 -12.89 -6.58 29.38
N ASP A 102 -12.33 -6.83 30.56
CA ASP A 102 -12.62 -8.04 31.32
C ASP A 102 -14.03 -7.94 31.92
N SER A 103 -14.75 -9.06 31.95
CA SER A 103 -16.02 -9.14 32.66
C SER A 103 -15.75 -9.18 34.16
N HIS A 104 -16.29 -8.20 34.89
CA HIS A 104 -16.28 -8.14 36.36
C HIS A 104 -17.10 -9.26 37.00
#